data_AF-A0A6G7LME8-F1
#
_entry.id   AF-A0A6G7LME8-F1
#
_cell.length_a   1.000
_cell.length_b   1.000
_cell.length_c   1.000
_cell.angle_alpha   90.00
_cell.angle_beta   90.00
_cell.angle_gamma   90.00
#
_symmetry.space_group_name_H-M   'P 1'
#
loop_
_entity.id
_entity.type
_entity.pdbx_description
1 polymer ?
#
loop_
_entity_poly.entity_id
_entity_poly.type
_entity_poly.pdbx_seq_one_letter_code
_entity_poly.pdbx_strand_id
1 'polypeptide(L)'
;MTKKIPQLSAEQLASELEIDLETIARAKALDEAGFYQDSKKEGYYWGRGFDYASLAMSYALNQKFDEAKADFKKAAEYQLRPLKMAFDPTDPEFIGEKVSRGNQAINVVSCFNCAMAAGELAIAKEACLLYPEGHFPGNPKPNTTDDFVHALKAWFNGDHDKASAHCQKRLDEYTAKPSKKISGCSNYFTLHLALWGIIHTDALSFEDGIKRNLAIWHHDARYGEESGTARGHYAEFAVALTNLGIHAGMEQPVIDPFIPQGLVWSKSVRD
;
A
#
# COMPACT_ATOMS: atom_id res chain seq x y z
N MET A 1 -3.71 23.44 22.39
CA MET A 1 -4.88 22.63 22.01
C MET A 1 -4.45 21.62 20.95
N THR A 2 -4.35 20.34 21.30
CA THR A 2 -4.17 19.26 20.32
C THR A 2 -5.41 19.27 19.42
N LYS A 3 -5.24 19.57 18.12
CA LYS A 3 -6.37 19.55 17.17
C LYS A 3 -6.87 18.10 17.11
N LYS A 4 -8.16 17.89 17.38
CA LYS A 4 -8.81 16.57 17.29
C LYS A 4 -8.58 15.96 15.90
N ILE A 5 -8.15 14.70 15.83
CA ILE A 5 -7.97 13.95 14.57
C ILE A 5 -9.33 13.95 13.84
N PRO A 6 -9.39 14.31 12.55
CA PRO A 6 -10.63 14.25 11.78
C PRO A 6 -11.11 12.80 11.71
N GLN A 7 -12.40 12.57 11.97
CA GLN A 7 -13.03 11.27 11.90
C GLN A 7 -14.37 11.44 11.18
N LEU A 8 -14.72 10.48 10.34
CA LEU A 8 -16.02 10.40 9.70
C LEU A 8 -17.08 9.96 10.72
N SER A 9 -18.30 10.48 10.59
CA SER A 9 -19.45 9.98 11.34
C SER A 9 -19.87 8.60 10.83
N ALA A 10 -20.67 7.87 11.62
CA ALA A 10 -21.19 6.57 11.20
C ALA A 10 -22.03 6.68 9.92
N GLU A 11 -22.80 7.76 9.77
CA GLU A 11 -23.61 8.03 8.57
C GLU A 11 -22.72 8.31 7.34
N GLN A 12 -21.63 9.06 7.52
CA GLN A 12 -20.67 9.30 6.44
C GLN A 12 -19.99 7.99 6.00
N LEU A 13 -19.56 7.16 6.95
CA LEU A 13 -18.96 5.86 6.67
C LEU A 13 -19.94 4.91 5.96
N ALA A 14 -21.21 4.91 6.35
CA ALA A 14 -22.23 4.10 5.69
C ALA A 14 -22.49 4.59 4.25
N SER A 15 -22.54 5.90 4.03
CA SER A 15 -22.72 6.50 2.70
C SER A 15 -21.55 6.18 1.76
N GLU A 16 -20.31 6.29 2.24
CA GLU A 16 -19.12 5.95 1.45
C GLU A 16 -19.13 4.46 1.05
N LEU A 17 -19.50 3.58 1.98
CA LEU A 17 -19.64 2.15 1.70
C LEU A 17 -20.71 1.87 0.63
N GLU A 18 -21.84 2.56 0.66
CA GLU A 18 -22.88 2.44 -0.36
C GLU A 18 -22.38 2.87 -1.74
N ILE A 19 -21.65 3.99 -1.83
CA ILE A 19 -21.05 4.48 -3.08
C ILE A 19 -20.05 3.47 -3.66
N ASP A 20 -19.18 2.90 -2.84
CA ASP A 20 -18.22 1.89 -3.30
C ASP A 20 -18.92 0.59 -3.75
N LEU A 21 -19.98 0.17 -3.05
CA LEU A 21 -20.80 -0.97 -3.44
C LEU A 21 -21.48 -0.76 -4.79
N GLU A 22 -22.07 0.42 -5.01
CA GLU A 22 -22.68 0.80 -6.28
C GLU A 22 -21.64 0.84 -7.41
N THR A 23 -20.44 1.34 -7.13
CA THR A 23 -19.32 1.36 -8.08
C THR A 23 -18.95 -0.06 -8.53
N ILE A 24 -18.79 -0.98 -7.58
CA ILE A 24 -18.51 -2.40 -7.89
C ILE A 24 -19.67 -3.05 -8.64
N ALA A 25 -20.92 -2.80 -8.23
CA ALA A 25 -22.11 -3.35 -8.89
C ALA A 25 -22.25 -2.88 -10.33
N ARG A 26 -22.12 -1.57 -10.56
CA ARG A 26 -22.14 -0.97 -11.91
C ARG A 26 -21.05 -1.57 -12.77
N ALA A 27 -19.85 -1.67 -12.24
CA ALA A 27 -18.73 -2.14 -13.00
C ALA A 27 -18.90 -3.65 -13.31
N LYS A 28 -19.44 -4.48 -12.42
CA LYS A 28 -19.83 -5.88 -12.76
C LYS A 28 -20.85 -5.95 -13.89
N ALA A 29 -21.89 -5.11 -13.85
CA ALA A 29 -22.90 -5.07 -14.92
C ALA A 29 -22.29 -4.66 -16.28
N LEU A 30 -21.31 -3.76 -16.29
CA LEU A 30 -20.56 -3.40 -17.49
C LEU A 30 -19.70 -4.56 -18.03
N ASP A 31 -19.09 -5.36 -17.15
CA ASP A 31 -18.35 -6.58 -17.55
C ASP A 31 -19.30 -7.59 -18.22
N GLU A 32 -20.44 -7.86 -17.61
CA GLU A 32 -21.46 -8.78 -18.12
C GLU A 32 -22.04 -8.32 -19.46
N ALA A 33 -22.17 -7.01 -19.66
CA ALA A 33 -22.58 -6.41 -20.92
C ALA A 33 -21.48 -6.42 -22.00
N GLY A 34 -20.28 -6.92 -21.70
CA GLY A 34 -19.16 -6.99 -22.63
C GLY A 34 -18.45 -5.65 -22.88
N PHE A 35 -18.71 -4.62 -22.06
CA PHE A 35 -18.18 -3.27 -22.28
C PHE A 35 -16.65 -3.22 -22.33
N TYR A 36 -15.98 -4.07 -21.56
CA TYR A 36 -14.51 -4.10 -21.46
C TYR A 36 -13.84 -5.13 -22.37
N GLN A 37 -14.56 -5.81 -23.27
CA GLN A 37 -13.97 -6.83 -24.15
C GLN A 37 -12.85 -6.26 -25.05
N ASP A 38 -12.99 -5.00 -25.48
CA ASP A 38 -12.00 -4.30 -26.30
C ASP A 38 -11.05 -3.40 -25.48
N SER A 39 -11.19 -3.39 -24.15
CA SER A 39 -10.34 -2.58 -23.28
C SER A 39 -8.93 -3.17 -23.16
N LYS A 40 -7.92 -2.30 -23.02
CA LYS A 40 -6.58 -2.75 -22.65
C LYS A 40 -6.65 -3.47 -21.31
N LYS A 41 -6.38 -4.77 -21.30
CA LYS A 41 -6.42 -5.65 -20.12
C LYS A 41 -5.73 -5.06 -18.90
N GLU A 42 -4.58 -4.42 -19.11
CA GLU A 42 -3.84 -3.72 -18.06
C GLU A 42 -4.70 -2.65 -17.35
N GLY A 43 -5.37 -1.79 -18.12
CA GLY A 43 -6.20 -0.72 -17.58
C GLY A 43 -7.43 -1.26 -16.84
N TYR A 44 -7.97 -2.39 -17.31
CA TYR A 44 -9.03 -3.12 -16.62
C TYR A 44 -8.56 -3.59 -15.24
N TYR A 45 -7.48 -4.37 -15.17
CA TYR A 45 -7.00 -4.89 -13.88
C TYR A 45 -6.60 -3.78 -12.92
N TRP A 46 -5.92 -2.75 -13.43
CA TRP A 46 -5.55 -1.60 -12.61
C TRP A 46 -6.78 -0.91 -12.04
N GLY A 47 -7.80 -0.60 -12.86
CA GLY A 47 -9.03 0.04 -12.40
C GLY A 47 -9.75 -0.79 -11.34
N ARG A 48 -9.92 -2.09 -11.60
CA ARG A 48 -10.54 -3.02 -10.65
C ARG A 48 -9.79 -3.11 -9.33
N GLY A 49 -8.46 -3.11 -9.39
CA GLY A 49 -7.61 -3.09 -8.20
C GLY A 49 -7.88 -1.87 -7.31
N PHE A 50 -8.13 -0.70 -7.89
CA PHE A 50 -8.48 0.51 -7.13
C PHE A 50 -9.90 0.47 -6.59
N ASP A 51 -10.88 0.01 -7.39
CA ASP A 51 -12.27 -0.09 -6.93
C ASP A 51 -12.41 -1.01 -5.71
N TYR A 52 -11.78 -2.20 -5.77
CA TYR A 52 -11.81 -3.14 -4.65
C TYR A 52 -11.00 -2.64 -3.44
N ALA A 53 -9.90 -1.92 -3.64
CA ALA A 53 -9.17 -1.32 -2.53
C ALA A 53 -10.02 -0.25 -1.82
N SER A 54 -10.74 0.59 -2.58
CA SER A 54 -11.68 1.59 -2.05
C SER A 54 -12.76 0.93 -1.20
N LEU A 55 -13.44 -0.07 -1.76
CA LEU A 55 -14.48 -0.82 -1.05
C LEU A 55 -13.95 -1.49 0.22
N ALA A 56 -12.75 -2.08 0.17
CA ALA A 56 -12.12 -2.71 1.32
C ALA A 56 -11.81 -1.71 2.44
N MET A 57 -11.34 -0.50 2.11
CA MET A 57 -11.14 0.58 3.09
C MET A 57 -12.46 1.00 3.73
N SER A 58 -13.52 1.17 2.94
CA SER A 58 -14.86 1.47 3.43
C SER A 58 -15.40 0.37 4.35
N TYR A 59 -15.23 -0.90 4.01
CA TYR A 59 -15.57 -2.01 4.89
C TYR A 59 -14.78 -1.97 6.21
N ALA A 60 -13.47 -1.74 6.14
CA ALA A 60 -12.60 -1.70 7.31
C ALA A 60 -12.98 -0.59 8.30
N LEU A 61 -13.28 0.61 7.79
CA LEU A 61 -13.71 1.74 8.62
C LEU A 61 -15.12 1.52 9.20
N ASN A 62 -15.97 0.75 8.50
CA ASN A 62 -17.25 0.27 9.02
C ASN A 62 -17.13 -0.99 9.91
N GLN A 63 -15.91 -1.39 10.28
CA GLN A 63 -15.61 -2.55 11.13
C GLN A 63 -16.10 -3.90 10.58
N LYS A 64 -16.29 -3.99 9.26
CA LYS A 64 -16.65 -5.20 8.51
C LYS A 64 -15.37 -5.90 8.02
N PHE A 65 -14.61 -6.45 8.96
CA PHE A 65 -13.21 -6.83 8.72
C PHE A 65 -13.03 -8.05 7.82
N ASP A 66 -13.96 -9.00 7.85
CA ASP A 66 -13.86 -10.20 7.00
C ASP A 66 -14.11 -9.82 5.53
N GLU A 67 -15.11 -8.97 5.27
CA GLU A 67 -15.38 -8.39 3.96
C GLU A 67 -14.21 -7.51 3.50
N ALA A 68 -13.66 -6.68 4.39
CA ALA A 68 -12.49 -5.86 4.08
C ALA A 68 -11.29 -6.72 3.65
N LYS A 69 -10.97 -7.80 4.38
CA LYS A 69 -9.86 -8.70 4.02
C LYS A 69 -10.11 -9.38 2.68
N ALA A 70 -11.33 -9.83 2.42
CA ALA A 70 -11.70 -10.47 1.15
C ALA A 70 -11.51 -9.51 -0.03
N ASP A 71 -11.95 -8.25 0.10
CA ASP A 71 -11.81 -7.27 -0.98
C ASP A 71 -10.40 -6.70 -1.09
N PHE A 72 -9.64 -6.57 0.00
CA PHE A 72 -8.22 -6.25 -0.08
C PHE A 72 -7.43 -7.36 -0.80
N LYS A 73 -7.76 -8.64 -0.54
CA LYS A 73 -7.16 -9.75 -1.28
C LYS A 73 -7.45 -9.63 -2.77
N LYS A 74 -8.71 -9.39 -3.13
CA LYS A 74 -9.11 -9.23 -4.52
C LYS A 74 -8.44 -8.02 -5.18
N ALA A 75 -8.33 -6.91 -4.46
CA ALA A 75 -7.58 -5.74 -4.91
C ALA A 75 -6.11 -6.09 -5.18
N ALA A 76 -5.44 -6.80 -4.27
CA ALA A 76 -4.06 -7.23 -4.44
C ALA A 76 -3.88 -8.18 -5.64
N GLU A 77 -4.78 -9.15 -5.83
CA GLU A 77 -4.79 -10.04 -6.99
C GLU A 77 -4.91 -9.26 -8.31
N TYR A 78 -5.82 -8.29 -8.36
CA TYR A 78 -5.98 -7.40 -9.52
C TYR A 78 -4.74 -6.53 -9.77
N GLN A 79 -4.15 -5.96 -8.71
CA GLN A 79 -2.98 -5.10 -8.82
C GLN A 79 -1.70 -5.89 -9.16
N LEU A 80 -1.64 -7.17 -8.81
CA LEU A 80 -0.56 -8.07 -9.20
C LEU A 80 -0.57 -8.39 -10.72
N ARG A 81 -1.75 -8.43 -11.36
CA ARG A 81 -1.85 -8.76 -12.80
C ARG A 81 -1.02 -7.83 -13.69
N PRO A 82 -1.13 -6.48 -13.62
CA PRO A 82 -0.26 -5.58 -14.38
C PRO A 82 1.23 -5.76 -14.09
N LEU A 83 1.62 -6.12 -12.86
CA LEU A 83 3.03 -6.39 -12.52
C LEU A 83 3.54 -7.63 -13.25
N LYS A 84 2.75 -8.71 -13.29
CA LYS A 84 3.07 -9.94 -14.05
C LYS A 84 3.16 -9.67 -15.54
N MET A 85 2.20 -8.91 -16.09
CA MET A 85 2.23 -8.48 -17.48
C MET A 85 3.52 -7.71 -17.84
N ALA A 86 4.11 -6.97 -16.88
CA ALA A 86 5.32 -6.19 -17.07
C ALA A 86 6.61 -7.00 -16.88
N PHE A 87 6.63 -7.90 -15.89
CA PHE A 87 7.88 -8.44 -15.34
C PHE A 87 7.98 -9.97 -15.30
N ASP A 88 6.92 -10.70 -15.63
CA ASP A 88 6.92 -12.17 -15.64
C ASP A 88 6.82 -12.72 -17.08
N PRO A 89 7.95 -13.11 -17.71
CA PRO A 89 7.95 -13.67 -19.06
C PRO A 89 7.17 -14.98 -19.21
N THR A 90 6.78 -15.62 -18.11
CA THR A 90 5.99 -16.85 -18.11
C THR A 90 4.49 -16.59 -18.03
N ASP A 91 4.06 -15.36 -17.73
CA ASP A 91 2.65 -15.00 -17.72
C ASP A 91 2.07 -14.99 -19.16
N PRO A 92 0.91 -15.62 -19.40
CA PRO A 92 0.31 -15.66 -20.74
C PRO A 92 -0.06 -14.28 -21.29
N GLU A 93 -0.17 -13.26 -20.42
CA GLU A 93 -0.47 -11.88 -20.77
C GLU A 93 0.77 -10.98 -20.70
N PHE A 94 1.98 -11.56 -20.65
CA PHE A 94 3.24 -10.81 -20.65
C PHE A 94 3.38 -9.94 -21.90
N ILE A 95 3.54 -8.64 -21.69
CA ILE A 95 3.81 -7.65 -22.74
C ILE A 95 5.01 -6.75 -22.44
N GLY A 96 5.71 -6.99 -21.32
CA GLY A 96 6.97 -6.35 -20.97
C GLY A 96 6.87 -4.83 -20.89
N GLU A 97 7.82 -4.14 -21.51
CA GLU A 97 7.93 -2.67 -21.53
C GLU A 97 6.73 -1.94 -22.14
N LYS A 98 5.81 -2.65 -22.80
CA LYS A 98 4.56 -2.07 -23.33
C LYS A 98 3.51 -1.81 -22.24
N VAL A 99 3.69 -2.36 -21.04
CA VAL A 99 2.89 -2.04 -19.85
C VAL A 99 3.16 -0.60 -19.41
N SER A 100 2.11 0.14 -19.08
CA SER A 100 2.18 1.59 -18.79
C SER A 100 2.04 1.97 -17.31
N ARG A 101 1.27 1.20 -16.57
CA ARG A 101 0.93 1.30 -15.15
C ARG A 101 1.71 0.25 -14.37
N GLY A 102 1.63 -1.03 -14.76
CA GLY A 102 2.29 -2.13 -14.04
C GLY A 102 3.82 -2.03 -13.97
N ASN A 103 4.46 -1.18 -14.78
CA ASN A 103 5.91 -1.00 -14.78
C ASN A 103 6.44 0.02 -13.73
N GLN A 104 5.58 0.56 -12.86
CA GLN A 104 5.93 1.60 -11.89
C GLN A 104 5.98 1.04 -10.46
N ALA A 105 7.02 1.42 -9.70
CA ALA A 105 7.20 1.03 -8.30
C ALA A 105 5.98 1.33 -7.40
N ILE A 106 5.24 2.42 -7.66
CA ILE A 106 4.03 2.77 -6.89
C ILE A 106 2.96 1.68 -6.94
N ASN A 107 2.85 0.95 -8.07
CA ASN A 107 1.86 -0.13 -8.21
C ASN A 107 2.31 -1.40 -7.46
N VAL A 108 3.63 -1.58 -7.28
CA VAL A 108 4.15 -2.62 -6.38
C VAL A 108 3.80 -2.29 -4.93
N VAL A 109 3.99 -1.03 -4.51
CA VAL A 109 3.65 -0.59 -3.14
C VAL A 109 2.15 -0.71 -2.88
N SER A 110 1.30 -0.31 -3.84
CA SER A 110 -0.15 -0.47 -3.73
C SER A 110 -0.56 -1.93 -3.54
N CYS A 111 0.01 -2.84 -4.35
CA CYS A 111 -0.26 -4.27 -4.26
C CYS A 111 0.20 -4.84 -2.91
N PHE A 112 1.42 -4.46 -2.48
CA PHE A 112 1.96 -4.79 -1.16
C PHE A 112 1.00 -4.33 -0.04
N ASN A 113 0.51 -3.08 -0.06
CA ASN A 113 -0.38 -2.57 0.97
C ASN A 113 -1.68 -3.37 1.08
N CYS A 114 -2.32 -3.63 -0.07
CA CYS A 114 -3.57 -4.40 -0.12
C CYS A 114 -3.34 -5.83 0.38
N ALA A 115 -2.25 -6.48 -0.06
CA ALA A 115 -1.92 -7.83 0.35
C ALA A 115 -1.64 -7.92 1.87
N MET A 116 -0.89 -6.97 2.42
CA MET A 116 -0.61 -6.93 3.87
C MET A 116 -1.87 -6.66 4.70
N ALA A 117 -2.79 -5.81 4.24
CA ALA A 117 -4.08 -5.59 4.89
C ALA A 117 -4.99 -6.84 4.84
N ALA A 118 -4.91 -7.62 3.77
CA ALA A 118 -5.65 -8.87 3.60
C ALA A 118 -5.11 -10.06 4.42
N GLY A 119 -3.86 -9.99 4.89
CA GLY A 119 -3.18 -11.16 5.47
C GLY A 119 -2.44 -12.04 4.45
N GLU A 120 -2.26 -11.55 3.22
CA GLU A 120 -1.75 -12.31 2.08
C GLU A 120 -0.24 -12.07 1.85
N LEU A 121 0.58 -12.54 2.79
CA LEU A 121 2.05 -12.37 2.74
C LEU A 121 2.67 -12.89 1.43
N ALA A 122 2.11 -13.97 0.86
CA ALA A 122 2.59 -14.55 -0.39
C ALA A 122 2.44 -13.58 -1.58
N ILE A 123 1.29 -12.90 -1.68
CA ILE A 123 1.04 -11.90 -2.73
C ILE A 123 1.95 -10.68 -2.53
N ALA A 124 2.09 -10.20 -1.29
CA ALA A 124 2.98 -9.10 -0.96
C ALA A 124 4.43 -9.39 -1.37
N LYS A 125 4.92 -10.59 -1.04
CA LYS A 125 6.25 -11.07 -1.42
C LYS A 125 6.39 -11.15 -2.94
N GLU A 126 5.44 -11.79 -3.62
CA GLU A 126 5.48 -11.95 -5.08
C GLU A 126 5.56 -10.59 -5.80
N ALA A 127 4.72 -9.63 -5.40
CA ALA A 127 4.71 -8.28 -5.98
C ALA A 127 6.08 -7.59 -5.85
N CYS A 128 6.70 -7.64 -4.67
CA CYS A 128 8.02 -7.04 -4.45
C CYS A 128 9.13 -7.77 -5.22
N LEU A 129 9.09 -9.11 -5.29
CA LEU A 129 10.12 -9.90 -5.96
C LEU A 129 10.10 -9.73 -7.49
N LEU A 130 8.92 -9.52 -8.09
CA LEU A 130 8.77 -9.26 -9.53
C LEU A 130 9.47 -7.96 -9.98
N TYR A 131 9.56 -6.95 -9.10
CA TYR A 131 10.11 -5.65 -9.51
C TYR A 131 11.60 -5.74 -9.86
N PRO A 132 12.06 -5.21 -11.02
CA PRO A 132 13.44 -5.31 -11.43
C PRO A 132 14.38 -4.45 -10.57
N GLU A 133 15.62 -4.90 -10.39
CA GLU A 133 16.67 -4.17 -9.68
C GLU A 133 17.21 -2.97 -10.48
N GLY A 134 17.11 -3.04 -11.81
CA GLY A 134 17.59 -2.02 -12.73
C GLY A 134 16.50 -1.05 -13.16
N HIS A 135 16.93 0.00 -13.89
CA HIS A 135 16.00 0.89 -14.56
C HIS A 135 15.21 0.12 -15.62
N PHE A 136 13.88 0.13 -15.50
CA PHE A 136 12.99 -0.44 -16.50
C PHE A 136 12.68 0.59 -17.59
N PRO A 137 12.91 0.28 -18.88
CA PRO A 137 12.61 1.21 -19.96
C PRO A 137 11.13 1.63 -19.95
N GLY A 138 10.89 2.93 -20.13
CA GLY A 138 9.55 3.51 -20.05
C GLY A 138 9.10 3.97 -18.66
N ASN A 139 9.86 3.70 -17.60
CA ASN A 139 9.68 4.32 -16.29
C ASN A 139 10.43 5.67 -16.23
N PRO A 140 9.94 6.73 -15.56
CA PRO A 140 10.78 7.86 -15.16
C PRO A 140 12.04 7.42 -14.37
N LYS A 141 13.02 8.32 -14.25
CA LYS A 141 14.26 8.07 -13.47
C LYS A 141 13.94 7.46 -12.10
N PRO A 142 14.74 6.49 -11.62
CA PRO A 142 14.53 5.89 -10.30
C PRO A 142 14.33 6.95 -9.22
N ASN A 143 13.25 6.83 -8.46
CA ASN A 143 12.85 7.78 -7.44
C ASN A 143 12.81 7.12 -6.05
N THR A 144 12.33 7.85 -5.05
CA THR A 144 12.28 7.35 -3.66
C THR A 144 11.41 6.10 -3.51
N THR A 145 10.42 5.90 -4.39
CA THR A 145 9.55 4.72 -4.40
C THR A 145 10.31 3.48 -4.85
N ASP A 146 11.19 3.60 -5.85
CA ASP A 146 12.00 2.49 -6.35
C ASP A 146 12.87 1.92 -5.22
N ASP A 147 13.59 2.77 -4.49
CA ASP A 147 14.43 2.31 -3.37
C ASP A 147 13.60 1.68 -2.25
N PHE A 148 12.36 2.12 -2.03
CA PHE A 148 11.48 1.49 -1.04
C PHE A 148 11.10 0.07 -1.47
N VAL A 149 10.75 -0.12 -2.75
CA VAL A 149 10.45 -1.44 -3.31
C VAL A 149 11.69 -2.33 -3.31
N HIS A 150 12.88 -1.80 -3.64
CA HIS A 150 14.14 -2.55 -3.56
C HIS A 150 14.49 -2.94 -2.12
N ALA A 151 14.22 -2.07 -1.14
CA ALA A 151 14.38 -2.40 0.27
C ALA A 151 13.45 -3.54 0.70
N LEU A 152 12.16 -3.48 0.33
CA LEU A 152 11.20 -4.56 0.59
C LEU A 152 11.61 -5.87 -0.10
N LYS A 153 12.02 -5.81 -1.37
CA LYS A 153 12.52 -6.96 -2.13
C LYS A 153 13.72 -7.61 -1.45
N ALA A 154 14.70 -6.82 -1.04
CA ALA A 154 15.87 -7.31 -0.31
C ALA A 154 15.48 -7.95 1.03
N TRP A 155 14.57 -7.30 1.78
CA TRP A 155 14.05 -7.83 3.04
C TRP A 155 13.35 -9.19 2.86
N PHE A 156 12.47 -9.31 1.86
CA PHE A 156 11.78 -10.57 1.55
C PHE A 156 12.70 -11.69 1.05
N ASN A 157 13.88 -11.35 0.54
CA ASN A 157 14.94 -12.30 0.18
C ASN A 157 15.86 -12.66 1.35
N GLY A 158 15.67 -12.05 2.53
CA GLY A 158 16.53 -12.24 3.69
C GLY A 158 17.87 -11.48 3.62
N ASP A 159 18.04 -10.60 2.63
CA ASP A 159 19.23 -9.75 2.49
C ASP A 159 19.02 -8.43 3.25
N HIS A 160 19.12 -8.52 4.57
CA HIS A 160 18.88 -7.38 5.47
C HIS A 160 19.93 -6.27 5.32
N ASP A 161 21.17 -6.60 4.94
CA ASP A 161 22.22 -5.62 4.67
C ASP A 161 21.89 -4.78 3.44
N LYS A 162 21.42 -5.42 2.35
CA LYS A 162 20.97 -4.70 1.16
C LYS A 162 19.71 -3.89 1.43
N ALA A 163 18.74 -4.45 2.17
CA ALA A 163 17.54 -3.72 2.58
C ALA A 163 17.90 -2.47 3.38
N SER A 164 18.82 -2.61 4.33
CA SER A 164 19.37 -1.53 5.15
C SER A 164 20.03 -0.46 4.26
N ALA A 165 20.88 -0.84 3.31
CA ALA A 165 21.55 0.10 2.41
C ALA A 165 20.57 0.99 1.61
N HIS A 166 19.48 0.42 1.08
CA HIS A 166 18.44 1.18 0.38
C HIS A 166 17.73 2.19 1.32
N CYS A 167 17.39 1.75 2.54
CA CYS A 167 16.81 2.64 3.55
C CYS A 167 17.77 3.75 3.97
N GLN A 168 19.03 3.42 4.32
CA GLN A 168 20.04 4.39 4.77
C GLN A 168 20.25 5.51 3.74
N LYS A 169 20.43 5.15 2.47
CA LYS A 169 20.57 6.12 1.37
C LYS A 169 19.47 7.17 1.40
N ARG A 170 18.21 6.76 1.59
CA ARG A 170 17.06 7.67 1.58
C ARG A 170 16.90 8.46 2.87
N LEU A 171 17.27 7.88 4.01
CA LEU A 171 17.33 8.58 5.29
C LEU A 171 18.42 9.68 5.28
N ASP A 172 19.59 9.39 4.72
CA ASP A 172 20.71 10.35 4.59
C ASP A 172 20.34 11.53 3.68
N GLU A 173 19.77 11.24 2.51
CA GLU A 173 19.33 12.29 1.58
C GLU A 173 18.27 13.20 2.19
N TYR A 174 17.29 12.64 2.92
CA TYR A 174 16.28 13.44 3.61
C TYR A 174 16.88 14.25 4.75
N THR A 175 17.82 13.69 5.52
CA THR A 175 18.51 14.40 6.60
C THR A 175 19.33 15.58 6.06
N ALA A 176 20.01 15.39 4.93
CA ALA A 176 20.76 16.45 4.27
C ALA A 176 19.86 17.56 3.71
N LYS A 177 18.67 17.20 3.23
CA LYS A 177 17.71 18.16 2.65
C LYS A 177 16.25 17.79 2.98
N PRO A 178 15.78 18.10 4.20
CA PRO A 178 14.43 17.76 4.60
C PRO A 178 13.40 18.47 3.72
N SER A 179 12.31 17.78 3.40
CA SER A 179 11.20 18.43 2.71
C SER A 179 10.50 19.42 3.64
N LYS A 180 10.29 20.64 3.15
CA LYS A 180 9.54 21.69 3.88
C LYS A 180 8.01 21.51 3.77
N LYS A 181 7.56 20.59 2.91
CA LYS A 181 6.14 20.33 2.64
C LYS A 181 5.83 18.87 2.94
N ILE A 182 4.60 18.59 3.35
CA ILE A 182 4.05 17.25 3.28
C ILE A 182 3.87 16.94 1.79
N SER A 183 4.68 16.01 1.27
CA SER A 183 4.74 15.64 -0.14
C SER A 183 5.10 14.16 -0.27
N GLY A 184 5.08 13.61 -1.49
CA GLY A 184 5.52 12.24 -1.75
C GLY A 184 6.91 11.93 -1.19
N CYS A 185 7.87 12.86 -1.26
CA CYS A 185 9.20 12.65 -0.67
C CYS A 185 9.16 12.50 0.85
N SER A 186 8.34 13.29 1.54
CA SER A 186 8.13 13.16 2.99
C SER A 186 7.46 11.83 3.31
N ASN A 187 6.48 11.41 2.51
CA ASN A 187 5.80 10.13 2.69
C ASN A 187 6.80 8.97 2.62
N TYR A 188 7.57 8.86 1.54
CA TYR A 188 8.53 7.78 1.38
C TYR A 188 9.64 7.80 2.43
N PHE A 189 10.11 8.96 2.89
CA PHE A 189 11.03 9.02 4.03
C PHE A 189 10.47 8.29 5.26
N THR A 190 9.20 8.54 5.61
CA THR A 190 8.57 7.86 6.76
C THR A 190 8.46 6.35 6.58
N LEU A 191 8.24 5.89 5.35
CA LEU A 191 8.18 4.47 5.02
C LEU A 191 9.57 3.80 5.15
N HIS A 192 10.63 4.45 4.66
CA HIS A 192 12.00 3.95 4.84
C HIS A 192 12.41 3.94 6.30
N LEU A 193 12.00 4.93 7.11
CA LEU A 193 12.28 4.97 8.54
C LEU A 193 11.59 3.82 9.29
N ALA A 194 10.32 3.58 9.00
CA ALA A 194 9.60 2.45 9.58
C ALA A 194 10.23 1.10 9.17
N LEU A 195 10.53 0.91 7.88
CA LEU A 195 11.18 -0.31 7.38
C LEU A 195 12.60 -0.48 7.95
N TRP A 196 13.35 0.60 8.13
CA TRP A 196 14.65 0.59 8.82
C TRP A 196 14.52 0.05 10.25
N GLY A 197 13.51 0.52 10.99
CA GLY A 197 13.18 0.01 12.32
C GLY A 197 12.87 -1.49 12.30
N ILE A 198 12.13 -1.97 11.29
CA ILE A 198 11.84 -3.39 11.10
C ILE A 198 13.11 -4.20 10.83
N ILE A 199 13.96 -3.74 9.90
CA ILE A 199 15.22 -4.41 9.54
C ILE A 199 16.14 -4.58 10.76
N HIS A 200 16.26 -3.54 11.59
CA HIS A 200 17.19 -3.53 12.73
C HIS A 200 16.54 -3.93 14.06
N THR A 201 15.26 -4.34 14.05
CA THR A 201 14.47 -4.59 15.27
C THR A 201 14.51 -3.38 16.24
N ASP A 202 14.58 -2.17 15.69
CA ASP A 202 14.60 -0.92 16.45
C ASP A 202 13.18 -0.37 16.58
N ALA A 203 12.59 -0.60 17.76
CA ALA A 203 11.23 -0.16 18.09
C ALA A 203 11.06 1.37 18.01
N LEU A 204 12.09 2.15 18.32
CA LEU A 204 12.00 3.62 18.31
C LEU A 204 11.90 4.16 16.89
N SER A 205 12.77 3.67 15.99
CA SER A 205 12.71 4.06 14.56
C SER A 205 11.42 3.57 13.91
N PHE A 206 10.96 2.36 14.25
CA PHE A 206 9.69 1.83 13.75
C PHE A 206 8.51 2.69 14.18
N GLU A 207 8.40 3.01 15.48
CA GLU A 207 7.34 3.87 16.01
C GLU A 207 7.39 5.28 15.42
N ASP A 208 8.57 5.90 15.31
CA ASP A 208 8.71 7.24 14.73
C ASP A 208 8.31 7.26 13.25
N GLY A 209 8.71 6.25 12.48
CA GLY A 209 8.29 6.07 11.09
C GLY A 209 6.78 6.01 10.94
N ILE A 210 6.11 5.17 11.74
CA ILE A 210 4.65 5.03 11.72
C ILE A 210 3.95 6.33 12.17
N LYS A 211 4.39 6.98 13.25
CA LYS A 211 3.80 8.24 13.72
C LYS A 211 3.91 9.36 12.70
N ARG A 212 5.06 9.48 12.03
CA ARG A 212 5.24 10.49 10.98
C ARG A 212 4.39 10.19 9.75
N ASN A 213 4.22 8.92 9.40
CA ASN A 213 3.32 8.53 8.32
C ASN A 213 1.86 8.90 8.65
N LEU A 214 1.41 8.58 9.86
CA LEU A 214 0.07 8.95 10.33
C LEU A 214 -0.14 10.46 10.33
N ALA A 215 0.87 11.26 10.69
CA ALA A 215 0.77 12.70 10.65
C ALA A 215 0.52 13.25 9.22
N ILE A 216 1.02 12.57 8.19
CA ILE A 216 0.74 12.89 6.78
C ILE A 216 -0.74 12.59 6.48
N TRP A 217 -1.22 11.40 6.84
CA TRP A 217 -2.61 11.02 6.63
C TRP A 217 -3.60 11.92 7.39
N HIS A 218 -3.32 12.26 8.65
CA HIS A 218 -4.17 13.17 9.42
C HIS A 218 -4.21 14.58 8.83
N HIS A 219 -3.13 15.00 8.19
CA HIS A 219 -3.08 16.26 7.45
C HIS A 219 -3.96 16.18 6.19
N ASP A 220 -3.82 15.12 5.40
CA ASP A 220 -4.53 14.95 4.14
C ASP A 220 -6.03 14.69 4.34
N ALA A 221 -6.41 13.96 5.39
CA ALA A 221 -7.81 13.82 5.80
C ALA A 221 -8.50 15.15 6.15
N ARG A 222 -7.72 16.18 6.49
CA ARG A 222 -8.22 17.50 6.87
C ARG A 222 -8.20 18.50 5.72
N TYR A 223 -7.19 18.42 4.86
CA TYR A 223 -6.87 19.45 3.88
C TYR A 223 -6.65 18.94 2.46
N GLY A 224 -6.57 17.63 2.27
CA GLY A 224 -6.32 16.98 0.99
C GLY A 224 -7.57 16.80 0.14
N GLU A 225 -7.37 16.30 -1.08
CA GLU A 225 -8.43 16.08 -2.07
C GLU A 225 -9.42 14.99 -1.63
N GLU A 226 -8.95 14.01 -0.87
CA GLU A 226 -9.73 12.91 -0.29
C GLU A 226 -10.31 13.27 1.09
N SER A 227 -10.30 14.56 1.46
CA SER A 227 -10.90 15.02 2.71
C SER A 227 -12.40 14.71 2.72
N GLY A 228 -12.82 13.94 3.72
CA GLY A 228 -14.21 13.52 3.87
C GLY A 228 -14.55 12.16 3.24
N THR A 229 -13.61 11.50 2.57
CA THR A 229 -13.81 10.15 2.00
C THR A 229 -13.24 9.07 2.91
N ALA A 230 -13.71 7.83 2.73
CA ALA A 230 -13.15 6.66 3.43
C ALA A 230 -11.64 6.51 3.14
N ARG A 231 -11.23 6.72 1.88
CA ARG A 231 -9.82 6.67 1.47
C ARG A 231 -8.95 7.69 2.19
N GLY A 232 -9.44 8.92 2.38
CA GLY A 232 -8.71 9.94 3.13
C GLY A 232 -8.51 9.61 4.62
N HIS A 233 -9.30 8.69 5.18
CA HIS A 233 -9.28 8.33 6.60
C HIS A 233 -8.71 6.93 6.87
N TYR A 234 -8.02 6.32 5.89
CA TYR A 234 -7.37 5.02 6.00
C TYR A 234 -5.86 5.13 5.70
N ALA A 235 -5.00 4.85 6.69
CA ALA A 235 -3.55 4.96 6.54
C ALA A 235 -2.94 3.65 6.01
N GLU A 236 -3.10 3.39 4.71
CA GLU A 236 -2.73 2.11 4.08
C GLU A 236 -1.28 1.67 4.34
N PHE A 237 -0.32 2.59 4.23
CA PHE A 237 1.09 2.27 4.45
C PHE A 237 1.38 1.93 5.91
N ALA A 238 0.71 2.61 6.84
CA ALA A 238 0.87 2.37 8.27
C ALA A 238 0.30 0.99 8.64
N VAL A 239 -0.85 0.59 8.09
CA VAL A 239 -1.40 -0.77 8.26
C VAL A 239 -0.41 -1.81 7.72
N ALA A 240 0.06 -1.64 6.48
CA ALA A 240 0.94 -2.61 5.83
C ALA A 240 2.27 -2.80 6.56
N LEU A 241 2.93 -1.70 6.96
CA LEU A 241 4.19 -1.73 7.69
C LEU A 241 4.02 -2.19 9.14
N THR A 242 2.88 -1.90 9.77
CA THR A 242 2.55 -2.49 11.09
C THR A 242 2.49 -4.01 11.00
N ASN A 243 1.77 -4.53 10.01
CA ASN A 243 1.67 -5.98 9.78
C ASN A 243 3.02 -6.61 9.43
N LEU A 244 3.86 -5.92 8.64
CA LEU A 244 5.22 -6.37 8.35
C LEU A 244 6.09 -6.42 9.61
N GLY A 245 6.02 -5.40 10.47
CA GLY A 245 6.74 -5.38 11.75
C GLY A 245 6.30 -6.51 12.68
N ILE A 246 5.00 -6.78 12.77
CA ILE A 246 4.46 -7.90 13.56
C ILE A 246 4.96 -9.24 13.01
N HIS A 247 4.96 -9.41 11.68
CA HIS A 247 5.53 -10.57 11.02
C HIS A 247 7.03 -10.74 11.33
N ALA A 248 7.79 -9.64 11.40
CA ALA A 248 9.18 -9.64 11.83
C ALA A 248 9.39 -9.92 13.33
N GLY A 249 8.32 -9.96 14.13
CA GLY A 249 8.34 -10.22 15.57
C GLY A 249 8.31 -8.97 16.46
N MET A 250 8.11 -7.80 15.88
CA MET A 250 7.93 -6.55 16.61
C MET A 250 6.51 -6.45 17.18
N GLU A 251 6.32 -5.59 18.18
CA GLU A 251 4.99 -5.21 18.66
C GLU A 251 4.37 -4.14 17.76
N GLN A 252 3.04 -4.03 17.78
CA GLN A 252 2.37 -2.89 17.17
C GLN A 252 2.85 -1.60 17.86
N PRO A 253 3.38 -0.61 17.11
CA PRO A 253 4.01 0.55 17.73
C PRO A 253 3.01 1.65 18.11
N VAL A 254 1.89 1.75 17.38
CA VAL A 254 0.91 2.84 17.50
C VAL A 254 -0.51 2.31 17.33
N ILE A 255 -1.42 2.77 18.18
CA ILE A 255 -2.87 2.60 18.02
C ILE A 255 -3.44 3.94 17.54
N ASP A 256 -4.02 3.96 16.35
CA ASP A 256 -4.56 5.18 15.72
C ASP A 256 -5.89 4.85 15.01
N PRO A 257 -6.87 5.77 14.99
CA PRO A 257 -8.13 5.54 14.28
C PRO A 257 -8.01 5.23 12.79
N PHE A 258 -6.91 5.63 12.13
CA PHE A 258 -6.68 5.38 10.71
C PHE A 258 -6.03 4.01 10.45
N ILE A 259 -5.76 3.25 11.51
CA ILE A 259 -5.29 1.85 11.48
C ILE A 259 -6.43 0.98 12.02
N PRO A 260 -7.27 0.38 11.16
CA PRO A 260 -8.38 -0.44 11.62
C PRO A 260 -7.85 -1.71 12.31
N GLN A 261 -8.09 -1.84 13.61
CA GLN A 261 -7.45 -2.86 14.44
C GLN A 261 -7.82 -4.30 14.06
N GLY A 262 -8.97 -4.53 13.42
CA GLY A 262 -9.33 -5.85 12.88
C GLY A 262 -8.50 -6.31 11.68
N LEU A 263 -7.71 -5.40 11.08
CA LEU A 263 -6.75 -5.69 10.00
C LEU A 263 -5.31 -5.84 10.50
N VAL A 264 -5.03 -5.44 11.75
CA VAL A 264 -3.71 -5.59 12.34
C VAL A 264 -3.49 -7.07 12.69
N TRP A 265 -2.37 -7.62 12.27
CA TRP A 265 -2.05 -9.02 12.53
C TRP A 265 -1.82 -9.24 14.02
N SER A 266 -2.14 -10.43 14.51
CA SER A 266 -1.70 -10.84 15.84
C SER A 266 -0.31 -11.45 15.73
N LYS A 267 0.52 -11.31 16.78
CA LYS A 267 1.71 -12.16 16.90
C LYS A 267 1.25 -13.60 16.92
N SER A 268 1.50 -14.34 15.84
CA SER A 268 1.44 -15.79 15.92
C SER A 268 2.50 -16.23 16.94
N VAL A 269 2.09 -17.05 17.91
CA VAL A 269 3.04 -17.83 18.69
C VAL A 269 3.81 -18.62 17.64
N ARG A 270 5.10 -18.31 17.45
CA ARG A 270 5.95 -19.06 16.51
C ARG A 270 5.98 -20.50 17.02
N ASP A 271 5.39 -21.42 16.26
CA ASP A 271 5.68 -22.85 16.38
C ASP A 271 7.12 -23.13 15.92
#